data_AF-A0A096A9G1-F1
#
_entry.id   AF-A0A096A9G1-F1
#
_cell.length_a   1.000
_cell.length_b   1.000
_cell.length_c   1.000
_cell.angle_alpha   90.00
_cell.angle_beta   90.00
_cell.angle_gamma   90.00
#
_symmetry.space_group_name_H-M   'P 1'
#
loop_
_entity.id
_entity.type
_entity.pdbx_description
1 polymer ?
#
loop_
_entity_poly.entity_id
_entity_poly.type
_entity_poly.pdbx_seq_one_letter_code
_entity_poly.pdbx_strand_id
1 'polypeptide(L)'
;MNTRSGESVSAQIGKMGVIDLANGNFSLSDGQPFNIKNDSTSPVKLSVQLAGMDDGDFIETNFESGWNPEIVKVIKATSLSGINLKRGY
;
A
#
# COMPACT_ATOMS: atom_id res chain seq x y z
N MET A 1 -18.20 7.87 -1.33
CA MET A 1 -19.27 6.86 -1.47
C MET A 1 -18.96 5.78 -0.44
N ASN A 2 -19.93 5.33 0.35
CA ASN A 2 -19.72 4.23 1.31
C ASN A 2 -20.29 2.95 0.68
N THR A 3 -19.59 1.83 0.81
CA THR A 3 -20.22 0.53 0.50
C THR A 3 -21.19 0.14 1.62
N ARG A 4 -22.08 -0.81 1.33
CA ARG A 4 -23.11 -1.32 2.27
C ARG A 4 -22.56 -1.89 3.59
N SER A 5 -21.24 -2.08 3.69
CA SER A 5 -20.52 -2.56 4.87
C SER A 5 -19.86 -1.45 5.71
N GLY A 6 -20.10 -0.17 5.41
CA GLY A 6 -19.52 0.94 6.17
C GLY A 6 -18.03 1.21 5.89
N GLU A 7 -17.43 0.49 4.93
CA GLU A 7 -16.08 0.80 4.46
C GLU A 7 -16.12 2.04 3.57
N SER A 8 -15.34 3.04 3.98
CA SER A 8 -15.08 4.24 3.20
C SER A 8 -14.28 3.82 1.96
N VAL A 9 -14.96 3.75 0.81
CA VAL A 9 -14.30 3.54 -0.48
C VAL A 9 -14.03 4.91 -1.09
N SER A 10 -12.75 5.25 -1.25
CA SER A 10 -12.37 6.30 -2.19
C SER A 10 -12.86 5.87 -3.57
N ALA A 11 -13.58 6.74 -4.28
CA ALA A 11 -14.32 6.41 -5.51
C ALA A 11 -13.43 5.97 -6.70
N GLN A 12 -12.12 5.83 -6.50
CA GLN A 12 -11.11 5.61 -7.54
C GLN A 12 -10.41 4.23 -7.47
N ILE A 13 -10.72 3.37 -6.50
CA ILE A 13 -10.11 2.03 -6.40
C ILE A 13 -11.04 0.99 -7.05
N GLY A 14 -10.78 0.64 -8.31
CA GLY A 14 -11.57 -0.36 -9.05
C GLY A 14 -11.19 -1.80 -8.73
N LYS A 15 -9.95 -2.03 -8.26
CA LYS A 15 -9.44 -3.36 -7.89
C LYS A 15 -8.67 -3.32 -6.57
N MET A 16 -9.01 -4.21 -5.65
CA MET A 16 -8.31 -4.38 -4.38
C MET A 16 -7.54 -5.72 -4.33
N GLY A 17 -6.45 -5.76 -3.57
CA GLY A 17 -5.68 -6.98 -3.33
C GLY A 17 -4.88 -6.92 -2.03
N VAL A 18 -4.42 -8.07 -1.56
CA VAL A 18 -3.55 -8.16 -0.37
C VAL A 18 -2.11 -7.85 -0.78
N ILE A 19 -1.38 -7.16 0.10
CA ILE A 19 0.06 -6.99 0.01
C ILE A 19 0.71 -8.00 0.97
N ASP A 20 1.51 -8.91 0.42
CA ASP A 20 2.34 -9.83 1.20
C ASP A 20 3.80 -9.38 1.14
N LEU A 21 4.36 -9.04 2.31
CA LEU A 21 5.76 -8.62 2.48
C LEU A 21 6.62 -9.70 3.17
N ALA A 22 6.06 -10.85 3.51
CA ALA A 22 6.79 -11.93 4.17
C ALA A 22 7.77 -12.64 3.22
N ASN A 23 7.47 -12.62 1.92
CA ASN A 23 8.20 -13.37 0.90
C ASN A 23 9.09 -12.50 -0.01
N GLY A 24 9.26 -11.22 0.32
CA GLY A 24 10.07 -10.29 -0.46
C GLY A 24 9.40 -8.94 -0.68
N ASN A 25 9.97 -8.16 -1.60
CA ASN A 25 9.39 -6.88 -2.00
C ASN A 25 8.08 -7.14 -2.74
N PHE A 26 7.11 -6.24 -2.56
CA PHE A 26 5.84 -6.28 -3.26
C PHE A 26 5.79 -5.23 -4.35
N SER A 27 5.39 -5.63 -5.55
CA SER A 27 4.99 -4.77 -6.66
C SER A 27 3.93 -5.49 -7.48
N LEU A 28 3.15 -4.74 -8.26
CA LEU A 28 2.26 -5.36 -9.24
C LEU A 28 3.08 -5.96 -10.39
N SER A 29 2.61 -7.07 -10.96
CA SER A 29 3.32 -7.81 -12.01
C SER A 29 3.49 -7.02 -13.31
N ASP A 30 2.59 -6.07 -13.56
CA ASP A 30 2.62 -5.16 -14.70
C ASP A 30 3.38 -3.85 -14.41
N GLY A 31 3.92 -3.70 -13.19
CA GLY A 31 4.61 -2.49 -12.75
C GLY A 31 3.68 -1.29 -12.55
N GLN A 32 2.36 -1.49 -12.58
CA GLN A 32 1.40 -0.42 -12.35
C GLN A 32 1.55 0.10 -10.91
N PRO A 33 1.52 1.42 -10.72
CA PRO A 33 1.51 1.97 -9.38
C PRO A 33 0.13 1.82 -8.71
N PHE A 34 0.10 1.82 -7.38
CA PHE A 34 -1.09 1.57 -6.58
C PHE A 34 -1.09 2.39 -5.29
N ASN A 35 -2.28 2.62 -4.74
CA ASN A 35 -2.46 3.16 -3.40
C ASN A 35 -2.36 2.05 -2.35
N ILE A 36 -1.93 2.42 -1.15
CA ILE A 36 -1.87 1.53 0.01
C ILE A 36 -3.01 1.86 0.97
N LYS A 37 -3.75 0.84 1.39
CA LYS A 37 -4.60 0.87 2.58
C LYS A 37 -3.87 0.15 3.71
N ASN A 38 -3.60 0.86 4.79
CA ASN A 38 -3.20 0.24 6.04
C ASN A 38 -4.46 -0.15 6.81
N ASP A 39 -4.75 -1.44 6.88
CA ASP A 39 -5.93 -2.01 7.55
C ASP A 39 -5.63 -2.44 8.99
N SER A 40 -4.49 -2.02 9.54
CA SER A 40 -4.13 -2.18 10.95
C SER A 40 -4.53 -0.96 11.78
N THR A 41 -4.55 -1.08 13.11
CA THR A 41 -4.99 -0.03 14.04
C THR A 41 -3.93 1.04 14.32
N SER A 42 -2.72 0.88 13.80
CA SER A 42 -1.59 1.76 14.09
C SER A 42 -0.86 2.15 12.81
N PRO A 43 -0.20 3.32 12.78
CA PRO A 43 0.61 3.71 11.63
C PRO A 43 1.73 2.70 11.39
N VAL A 44 2.01 2.41 10.12
CA VAL A 44 3.10 1.51 9.73
C VAL A 44 4.14 2.28 8.94
N LYS A 45 5.39 2.26 9.39
CA LYS A 45 6.52 2.83 8.66
C LYS A 45 7.07 1.80 7.68
N LEU A 46 7.09 2.14 6.39
CA LEU A 46 7.56 1.24 5.32
C LEU A 46 8.59 1.95 4.45
N SER A 47 9.50 1.18 3.87
CA SER A 47 10.38 1.64 2.80
C SER A 47 9.74 1.37 1.43
N VAL A 48 9.50 2.42 0.66
CA VAL A 48 8.72 2.36 -0.60
C VAL A 48 9.41 3.14 -1.72
N GLN A 49 9.18 2.72 -2.95
CA GLN A 49 9.45 3.49 -4.16
C GLN A 49 8.13 4.10 -4.65
N LEU A 50 8.04 5.43 -4.68
CA LEU A 50 6.86 6.14 -5.20
C LEU A 50 6.82 6.10 -6.73
N ALA A 51 5.63 6.25 -7.34
CA ALA A 51 5.43 6.10 -8.79
C ALA A 51 6.23 7.07 -9.68
N GLY A 52 6.74 8.18 -9.13
CA GLY A 52 7.57 9.16 -9.84
C GLY A 52 9.05 9.10 -9.48
N MET A 53 9.49 8.12 -8.68
CA MET A 53 10.89 7.95 -8.32
C MET A 53 11.60 7.05 -9.32
N ASP A 54 12.91 7.31 -9.48
CA ASP A 54 13.80 6.46 -10.25
C ASP A 54 13.80 5.02 -9.71
N ASP A 55 13.98 4.05 -10.62
CA ASP A 55 13.96 2.64 -10.25
C ASP A 55 15.15 2.28 -9.36
N GLY A 56 14.84 1.68 -8.20
CA GLY A 56 15.84 1.33 -7.20
C GLY A 56 16.01 2.35 -6.07
N ASP A 57 15.39 3.54 -6.18
CA ASP A 57 15.37 4.53 -5.11
C ASP A 57 14.19 4.31 -4.16
N PHE A 58 14.45 4.46 -2.85
CA PHE A 58 13.45 4.23 -1.82
C PHE A 58 13.48 5.32 -0.76
N ILE A 59 12.30 5.68 -0.27
CA ILE A 59 12.11 6.51 0.91
C ILE A 59 11.46 5.69 2.02
N GLU A 60 11.61 6.13 3.27
CA GLU A 60 10.76 5.66 4.36
C GLU A 60 9.62 6.64 4.57
N THR A 61 8.39 6.13 4.69
CA THR A 61 7.22 6.94 5.03
C THR A 61 6.27 6.18 5.95
N ASN A 62 5.44 6.92 6.68
CA ASN A 62 4.41 6.37 7.54
C ASN A 62 3.09 6.28 6.78
N PHE A 63 2.44 5.12 6.88
CA PHE A 63 1.11 4.88 6.37
C PHE A 63 0.11 4.85 7.53
N GLU A 64 -0.75 5.85 7.59
CA GLU A 64 -1.82 5.97 8.59
C GLU A 64 -2.90 4.91 8.33
N SER A 65 -3.65 4.56 9.38
CA SER A 65 -4.78 3.63 9.24
C SER A 65 -5.80 4.16 8.22
N GLY A 66 -6.17 3.31 7.26
CA GLY A 66 -7.03 3.66 6.13
C GLY A 66 -6.28 3.80 4.82
N TRP A 67 -6.92 4.43 3.84
CA TRP A 67 -6.34 4.70 2.53
C TRP A 67 -5.37 5.87 2.61
N ASN A 68 -4.18 5.68 2.04
CA ASN A 68 -3.13 6.69 2.02
C ASN A 68 -3.00 7.28 0.60
N PRO A 69 -2.79 8.60 0.46
CA PRO A 69 -2.76 9.29 -0.83
C PRO A 69 -1.50 8.96 -1.65
N GLU A 70 -0.45 8.43 -1.03
CA GLU A 70 0.80 8.09 -1.69
C GLU A 70 0.57 6.98 -2.74
N ILE A 71 1.06 7.25 -3.94
CA ILE A 71 1.02 6.31 -5.05
C ILE A 71 2.38 5.58 -5.11
N VAL A 72 2.35 4.28 -4.84
CA VAL A 72 3.53 3.43 -4.66
C VAL A 72 3.70 2.47 -5.83
N LYS A 73 4.96 2.23 -6.25
CA LYS A 73 5.33 1.23 -7.26
C LYS A 73 5.87 -0.05 -6.62
N VAL A 74 6.71 0.10 -5.60
CA VAL A 74 7.35 -1.02 -4.88
C VAL A 74 7.33 -0.77 -3.38
N ILE A 75 7.05 -1.80 -2.60
CA ILE A 75 7.23 -1.82 -1.14
C ILE A 75 8.33 -2.83 -0.82
N LYS A 76 9.32 -2.44 -0.03
CA LYS A 76 10.34 -3.38 0.43
C LYS A 76 9.76 -4.41 1.41
N ALA A 77 10.31 -5.62 1.36
CA ALA A 77 10.10 -6.61 2.40
C ALA A 77 10.36 -6.01 3.78
N THR A 78 9.59 -6.45 4.78
CA THR A 78 9.76 -5.97 6.15
C THR A 78 9.59 -7.11 7.13
N SER A 79 10.30 -7.04 8.25
CA SER A 79 10.17 -7.97 9.37
C SER A 79 9.08 -7.54 10.37
N LEU A 80 8.32 -6.47 10.07
CA LEU A 80 7.21 -6.02 10.91
C LEU A 80 6.10 -7.08 10.92
N SER A 81 5.76 -7.54 12.12
CA SER A 81 4.65 -8.47 12.35
C SER A 81 3.35 -7.71 12.64
N GLY A 82 2.21 -8.31 12.29
CA GLY A 82 0.89 -7.77 12.63
C GLY A 82 0.44 -6.59 11.75
N ILE A 83 1.16 -6.31 10.67
CA ILE A 83 0.72 -5.35 9.65
C ILE A 83 -0.31 -6.02 8.73
N ASN A 84 -1.33 -5.27 8.34
CA ASN A 84 -2.34 -5.72 7.40
C ASN A 84 -2.47 -4.66 6.32
N LEU A 85 -1.95 -4.96 5.13
CA LEU A 85 -1.84 -4.01 4.03
C LEU A 85 -2.64 -4.50 2.83
N LYS A 86 -3.37 -3.59 2.20
CA LYS A 86 -4.08 -3.82 0.95
C LYS A 86 -3.61 -2.82 -0.10
N ARG A 87 -3.57 -3.25 -1.35
CA ARG A 87 -3.34 -2.37 -2.51
C ARG A 87 -4.65 -2.02 -3.18
N GLY A 88 -4.68 -0.89 -3.88
CA GLY A 88 -5.77 -0.59 -4.80
C GLY A 88 -5.41 0.42 -5.89
N TYR A 89 -6.08 0.29 -7.03
CA TYR A 89 -5.98 1.15 -8.21
C TYR A 89 -7.18 0.93 -9.14
#